data_AF-B9NWR4-F1
#
_entry.id   AF-B9NWR4-F1
#
_cell.length_a   1.000
_cell.length_b   1.000
_cell.length_c   1.000
_cell.angle_alpha   90.00
_cell.angle_beta   90.00
_cell.angle_gamma   90.00
#
_symmetry.space_group_name_H-M   'P 1'
#
loop_
_entity.id
_entity.type
_entity.pdbx_description
1 polymer ?
#
loop_
_entity_poly.entity_id
_entity_poly.type
_entity_poly.pdbx_seq_one_letter_code
_entity_poly.pdbx_strand_id
1 'polypeptide(L)'
;MGTHNHRLQLGDNIYLEIVALDPDGVDPGRARWFGVDDPKQVRSDWEQKRRLRGWVAAIGSIENLVHQRSEFGEVVPLPFNDPEFAFSIPADGSLPLGGVLPSLIDHRDDPTRMSDIPDLGARLISFSLQHPETEEVRATYDGLKIDRPPEIQAGALFRYEAKIETPDGLCTLW
;
A
#
# COMPACT_ATOMS: atom_id res chain seq x y z
N MET A 1 0.30 4.29 -14.80
CA MET A 1 1.51 4.46 -13.98
C MET A 1 2.74 3.74 -14.53
N GLY A 2 2.69 3.06 -15.68
CA GLY A 2 3.87 2.36 -16.23
C GLY A 2 4.41 1.29 -15.29
N THR A 3 3.51 0.50 -14.69
CA THR A 3 3.83 -0.58 -13.76
C THR A 3 3.07 -1.84 -14.13
N HIS A 4 3.66 -2.99 -13.82
CA HIS A 4 2.94 -4.25 -13.75
C HIS A 4 2.41 -4.46 -12.34
N ASN A 5 1.15 -4.87 -12.26
CA ASN A 5 0.47 -5.14 -11.01
C ASN A 5 -0.05 -6.58 -11.04
N HIS A 6 0.17 -7.32 -9.95
CA HIS A 6 -0.38 -8.65 -9.76
C HIS A 6 -1.09 -8.73 -8.42
N ARG A 7 -2.37 -9.11 -8.42
CA ARG A 7 -3.25 -9.03 -7.25
C ARG A 7 -3.79 -10.40 -6.87
N LEU A 8 -3.93 -10.63 -5.57
CA LEU A 8 -4.48 -11.83 -4.96
C LEU A 8 -5.44 -11.44 -3.84
N GLN A 9 -6.66 -11.95 -3.86
CA GLN A 9 -7.62 -11.70 -2.78
C GLN A 9 -7.18 -12.44 -1.50
N LEU A 10 -7.31 -11.76 -0.35
CA LEU A 10 -6.98 -12.30 0.97
C LEU A 10 -8.21 -12.42 1.89
N GLY A 11 -9.41 -12.41 1.32
CA GLY A 11 -10.68 -12.41 2.04
C GLY A 11 -11.23 -10.99 2.27
N ASP A 12 -12.55 -10.93 2.50
CA ASP A 12 -13.31 -9.67 2.62
C ASP A 12 -12.94 -8.67 1.51
N ASN A 13 -12.58 -7.44 1.91
CA ASN A 13 -12.13 -6.36 1.05
C ASN A 13 -10.60 -6.16 1.16
N ILE A 14 -9.83 -7.23 1.35
CA ILE A 14 -8.38 -7.19 1.49
C ILE A 14 -7.73 -7.98 0.36
N TYR A 15 -6.65 -7.45 -0.19
CA TYR A 15 -5.86 -8.11 -1.22
C TYR A 15 -4.37 -7.83 -1.04
N LEU A 16 -3.54 -8.74 -1.55
CA LEU A 16 -2.11 -8.54 -1.71
C LEU A 16 -1.87 -8.04 -3.14
N GLU A 17 -1.02 -7.03 -3.28
CA GLU A 17 -0.60 -6.52 -4.58
C GLU A 17 0.92 -6.49 -4.69
N ILE A 18 1.44 -7.07 -5.76
CA ILE A 18 2.82 -6.93 -6.19
C ILE A 18 2.83 -5.89 -7.30
N VAL A 19 3.60 -4.82 -7.09
CA VAL A 19 3.79 -3.75 -8.07
C VAL A 19 5.25 -3.67 -8.46
N ALA A 20 5.52 -3.67 -9.76
CA ALA A 20 6.85 -3.53 -10.32
C ALA A 20 6.87 -2.49 -11.43
N LEU A 21 8.00 -1.82 -11.61
CA LEU A 21 8.24 -1.00 -12.80
C LEU A 21 8.07 -1.87 -14.05
N ASP A 22 7.25 -1.39 -14.99
CA ASP A 22 7.16 -1.98 -16.32
C ASP A 22 8.25 -1.35 -17.20
N PRO A 23 9.27 -2.11 -17.65
CA PRO A 23 10.37 -1.58 -18.44
C PRO A 23 9.93 -1.07 -19.81
N ASP A 24 8.81 -1.58 -20.34
CA ASP A 24 8.21 -1.18 -21.61
C ASP A 24 7.01 -0.24 -21.40
N GLY A 25 6.73 0.12 -20.14
CA GLY A 25 5.59 0.93 -19.74
C GLY A 25 5.75 2.40 -20.14
N VAL A 26 4.63 3.03 -20.51
CA VAL A 26 4.60 4.46 -20.84
C VAL A 26 4.95 5.29 -19.61
N ASP A 27 5.84 6.26 -19.79
CA ASP A 27 6.16 7.28 -18.77
C ASP A 27 4.90 8.09 -18.42
N PRO A 28 4.44 8.06 -17.16
CA PRO A 28 3.25 8.81 -16.75
C PRO A 28 3.49 10.33 -16.65
N GLY A 29 4.69 10.84 -16.91
CA GLY A 29 5.02 12.27 -16.82
C GLY A 29 5.19 12.77 -15.37
N ARG A 30 5.30 11.85 -14.41
CA ARG A 30 5.57 12.08 -12.99
C ARG A 30 6.29 10.89 -12.39
N ALA A 31 6.81 11.03 -11.17
CA ALA A 31 7.32 9.88 -10.42
C ALA A 31 6.22 8.83 -10.20
N ARG A 32 6.58 7.56 -10.39
CA ARG A 32 5.69 6.41 -10.21
C ARG A 32 5.45 6.13 -8.74
N TRP A 33 4.27 5.59 -8.42
CA TRP A 33 3.88 5.27 -7.05
C TRP A 33 4.85 4.27 -6.37
N PHE A 34 4.82 4.26 -5.04
CA PHE A 34 5.56 3.30 -4.21
C PHE A 34 7.09 3.33 -4.38
N GLY A 35 7.65 4.38 -4.98
CA GLY A 35 9.08 4.57 -5.21
C GLY A 35 9.70 3.55 -6.17
N VAL A 36 8.92 2.98 -7.08
CA VAL A 36 9.42 1.93 -8.01
C VAL A 36 10.41 2.46 -9.05
N ASP A 37 10.53 3.78 -9.18
CA ASP A 37 11.54 4.42 -10.05
C ASP A 37 12.98 4.31 -9.49
N ASP A 38 13.16 3.90 -8.22
CA ASP A 38 14.49 3.56 -7.67
C ASP A 38 14.69 2.03 -7.56
N PRO A 39 15.12 1.36 -8.65
CA PRO A 39 15.31 -0.10 -8.65
C PRO A 39 16.42 -0.56 -7.72
N LYS A 40 17.38 0.31 -7.35
CA LYS A 40 18.46 -0.04 -6.41
C LYS A 40 17.89 -0.14 -5.00
N GLN A 41 17.07 0.83 -4.60
CA GLN A 41 16.40 0.80 -3.31
C GLN A 41 15.41 -0.36 -3.22
N VAL A 42 14.59 -0.59 -4.26
CA VAL A 42 13.65 -1.72 -4.32
C VAL A 42 14.39 -3.06 -4.14
N ARG A 43 15.52 -3.24 -4.82
CA ARG A 43 16.35 -4.45 -4.69
C ARG A 43 16.96 -4.59 -3.30
N SER A 44 17.49 -3.51 -2.74
CA SER A 44 18.05 -3.49 -1.39
C SER A 44 17.01 -3.87 -0.34
N ASP A 45 15.79 -3.33 -0.43
CA ASP A 45 14.67 -3.69 0.44
C ASP A 45 14.31 -5.18 0.34
N TRP A 46 14.22 -5.68 -0.90
CA TRP A 46 13.94 -7.09 -1.16
C TRP A 46 14.98 -8.04 -0.55
N GLU A 47 16.27 -7.74 -0.74
CA GLU A 47 17.39 -8.50 -0.18
C GLU A 47 17.40 -8.47 1.36
N GLN A 48 16.91 -7.39 1.95
CA GLN A 48 16.73 -7.24 3.40
C GLN A 48 15.43 -7.86 3.92
N LYS A 49 14.68 -8.59 3.08
CA LYS A 49 13.39 -9.20 3.41
C LYS A 49 12.34 -8.18 3.88
N ARG A 50 12.36 -6.96 3.34
CA ARG A 50 11.29 -5.96 3.46
C ARG A 50 10.42 -6.01 2.20
N ARG A 51 9.74 -7.14 1.97
CA ARG A 51 8.91 -7.32 0.76
C ARG A 51 7.58 -6.62 0.91
N LEU A 52 7.05 -6.55 2.13
CA LEU A 52 5.95 -5.67 2.47
C LEU A 52 6.51 -4.28 2.79
N ARG A 53 6.45 -3.38 1.81
CA ARG A 53 6.98 -2.02 1.95
C ARG A 53 5.94 -1.02 2.48
N GLY A 54 4.65 -1.30 2.32
CA GLY A 54 3.55 -0.42 2.70
C GLY A 54 2.20 -1.12 2.51
N TRP A 55 1.12 -0.39 2.74
CA TRP A 55 -0.24 -0.82 2.50
C TRP A 55 -1.10 0.34 1.99
N VAL A 56 -2.28 0.02 1.46
CA VAL A 56 -3.19 1.00 0.88
C VAL A 56 -4.49 1.01 1.68
N ALA A 57 -4.93 2.19 2.10
CA ALA A 57 -6.19 2.39 2.81
C ALA A 57 -7.25 2.95 1.84
N ALA A 58 -8.38 2.26 1.74
CA ALA A 58 -9.55 2.81 1.07
C ALA A 58 -10.17 3.93 1.92
N ILE A 59 -10.53 5.04 1.28
CA ILE A 59 -11.15 6.20 1.92
C ILE A 59 -12.31 6.72 1.05
N GLY A 60 -13.35 7.29 1.66
CA GLY A 60 -14.50 7.83 0.94
C GLY A 60 -14.36 9.30 0.47
N SER A 61 -13.34 10.01 0.94
CA SER A 61 -12.96 11.33 0.40
C SER A 61 -11.49 11.59 0.68
N ILE A 62 -10.68 11.48 -0.35
CA ILE A 62 -9.21 11.60 -0.28
C ILE A 62 -8.72 13.04 -0.16
N GLU A 63 -9.45 14.01 -0.73
CA GLU A 63 -9.03 15.41 -0.84
C GLU A 63 -8.82 16.06 0.52
N ASN A 64 -9.74 15.80 1.46
CA ASN A 64 -9.69 16.39 2.80
C ASN A 64 -8.42 15.97 3.55
N LEU A 65 -8.06 14.69 3.45
CA LEU A 65 -6.93 14.15 4.19
C LEU A 65 -5.59 14.58 3.55
N VAL A 66 -5.52 14.59 2.22
CA VAL A 66 -4.34 15.09 1.48
C VAL A 66 -4.10 16.57 1.75
N HIS A 67 -5.14 17.41 1.84
CA HIS A 67 -4.97 18.82 2.19
C HIS A 67 -4.48 19.06 3.63
N GLN A 68 -4.80 18.16 4.55
CA GLN A 68 -4.41 18.27 5.96
C GLN A 68 -3.01 17.75 6.23
N ARG A 69 -2.52 16.83 5.39
CA ARG A 69 -1.26 16.10 5.61
C ARG A 69 -0.49 15.96 4.31
N SER A 70 0.60 16.72 4.19
CA SER A 70 1.44 16.77 3.00
C SER A 70 2.15 15.44 2.72
N GLU A 71 2.28 14.55 3.70
CA GLU A 71 2.90 13.24 3.55
C GLU A 71 2.19 12.34 2.53
N PHE A 72 0.89 12.59 2.26
CA PHE A 72 0.13 11.86 1.26
C PHE A 72 0.36 12.37 -0.18
N GLY A 73 0.98 13.55 -0.35
CA GLY A 73 1.28 14.09 -1.66
C GLY A 73 0.09 14.72 -2.37
N GLU A 74 -0.18 14.26 -3.59
CA GLU A 74 -1.23 14.80 -4.45
C GLU A 74 -2.31 13.75 -4.72
N VAL A 75 -3.56 14.19 -4.88
CA VAL A 75 -4.64 13.34 -5.39
C VAL A 75 -4.47 13.17 -6.89
N VAL A 76 -4.25 11.95 -7.34
CA VAL A 76 -4.04 11.60 -8.76
C VAL A 76 -5.21 10.76 -9.26
N PRO A 77 -6.08 11.31 -10.11
CA PRO A 77 -7.12 10.55 -10.82
C PRO A 77 -6.51 9.53 -11.78
N LEU A 78 -6.98 8.28 -11.72
CA LEU A 78 -6.48 7.18 -12.56
C LEU A 78 -7.62 6.31 -13.11
N PRO A 79 -7.49 5.78 -14.34
CA PRO A 79 -6.46 6.14 -15.33
C PRO A 79 -6.52 7.63 -15.73
N PHE A 80 -5.44 8.17 -16.30
CA PHE A 80 -5.35 9.63 -16.57
C PHE A 80 -6.42 10.13 -17.54
N ASN A 81 -6.89 9.26 -18.44
CA ASN A 81 -8.03 9.51 -19.31
C ASN A 81 -9.21 8.69 -18.78
N ASP A 82 -10.35 9.34 -18.56
CA ASP A 82 -11.55 8.74 -17.96
C ASP A 82 -11.26 8.09 -16.59
N PRO A 83 -10.93 8.91 -15.57
CA PRO A 83 -10.50 8.39 -14.28
C PRO A 83 -11.64 7.73 -13.52
N GLU A 84 -11.36 6.54 -13.00
CA GLU A 84 -12.33 5.70 -12.31
C GLU A 84 -12.08 5.65 -10.79
N PHE A 85 -10.86 5.93 -10.36
CA PHE A 85 -10.48 6.05 -8.95
C PHE A 85 -9.48 7.18 -8.77
N ALA A 86 -9.18 7.54 -7.53
CA ALA A 86 -8.09 8.45 -7.21
C ALA A 86 -7.10 7.80 -6.23
N PHE A 87 -5.84 8.17 -6.34
CA PHE A 87 -4.76 7.66 -5.50
C PHE A 87 -3.94 8.81 -4.94
N SER A 88 -3.49 8.72 -3.68
CA SER A 88 -2.56 9.71 -3.12
C SER A 88 -1.12 9.36 -3.50
N ILE A 89 -0.43 10.22 -4.24
CA ILE A 89 0.94 9.98 -4.69
C ILE A 89 1.83 11.15 -4.28
N PRO A 90 2.83 10.94 -3.38
CA PRO A 90 3.90 11.90 -3.14
C PRO A 90 4.55 12.42 -4.42
N ALA A 91 5.03 13.67 -4.42
CA ALA A 91 5.61 14.30 -5.61
C ALA A 91 6.82 13.51 -6.16
N ASP A 92 7.59 12.88 -5.27
CA ASP A 92 8.72 12.00 -5.59
C ASP A 92 8.31 10.52 -5.79
N GLY A 93 7.01 10.22 -5.72
CA GLY A 93 6.46 8.87 -5.87
C GLY A 93 6.72 7.93 -4.70
N SER A 94 7.39 8.40 -3.63
CA SER A 94 7.74 7.59 -2.47
C SER A 94 6.52 7.06 -1.72
N LEU A 95 6.75 6.14 -0.78
CA LEU A 95 5.72 5.72 0.16
C LEU A 95 5.56 6.78 1.27
N PRO A 96 4.33 7.17 1.66
CA PRO A 96 4.10 8.10 2.75
C PRO A 96 4.82 7.69 4.04
N LEU A 97 5.67 8.59 4.57
CA LEU A 97 6.59 8.33 5.69
C LEU A 97 7.37 7.00 5.55
N GLY A 98 7.91 6.73 4.37
CA GLY A 98 8.69 5.52 4.11
C GLY A 98 7.87 4.21 4.18
N GLY A 99 6.54 4.31 4.13
CA GLY A 99 5.62 3.18 4.22
C GLY A 99 4.98 2.99 5.60
N VAL A 100 5.33 3.81 6.59
CA VAL A 100 4.67 3.81 7.90
C VAL A 100 3.23 4.28 7.76
N LEU A 101 2.97 5.29 6.92
CA LEU A 101 1.61 5.69 6.58
C LEU A 101 1.11 4.87 5.37
N PRO A 102 -0.20 4.57 5.30
CA PRO A 102 -0.77 3.99 4.11
C PRO A 102 -0.69 4.97 2.94
N SER A 103 -0.63 4.44 1.73
CA SER A 103 -1.14 5.21 0.59
C SER A 103 -2.67 5.18 0.60
N LEU A 104 -3.32 6.22 0.06
CA LEU A 104 -4.77 6.32 0.06
C LEU A 104 -5.32 6.01 -1.33
N ILE A 105 -6.42 5.27 -1.37
CA ILE A 105 -7.21 5.05 -2.58
C ILE A 105 -8.66 5.45 -2.32
N ASP A 106 -9.21 6.21 -3.26
CA ASP A 106 -10.62 6.56 -3.29
C ASP A 106 -11.25 5.91 -4.52
N HIS A 107 -12.11 4.93 -4.29
CA HIS A 107 -12.80 4.18 -5.33
C HIS A 107 -14.00 4.93 -5.91
N ARG A 108 -14.28 6.17 -5.47
CA ARG A 108 -15.38 7.01 -5.95
C ARG A 108 -16.73 6.29 -5.91
N ASP A 109 -16.98 5.63 -4.78
CA ASP A 109 -18.18 4.85 -4.49
C ASP A 109 -18.40 3.60 -5.36
N ASP A 110 -17.37 3.08 -6.06
CA ASP A 110 -17.45 1.84 -6.85
C ASP A 110 -16.76 0.65 -6.15
N PRO A 111 -17.49 -0.19 -5.39
CA PRO A 111 -16.95 -1.38 -4.73
C PRO A 111 -16.69 -2.56 -5.67
N THR A 112 -17.16 -2.52 -6.93
CA THR A 112 -17.17 -3.66 -7.87
C THR A 112 -15.75 -4.15 -8.24
N ARG A 113 -14.74 -3.30 -8.05
CA ARG A 113 -13.34 -3.57 -8.44
C ARG A 113 -12.66 -4.64 -7.59
N MET A 114 -13.15 -4.87 -6.37
CA MET A 114 -12.58 -5.88 -5.48
C MET A 114 -12.97 -7.29 -5.91
N SER A 115 -14.19 -7.48 -6.45
CA SER A 115 -14.65 -8.78 -6.94
C SER A 115 -13.93 -9.28 -8.19
N ASP A 116 -13.21 -8.39 -8.90
CA ASP A 116 -12.41 -8.76 -10.07
C ASP A 116 -11.03 -9.32 -9.71
N ILE A 117 -10.64 -9.26 -8.44
CA ILE A 117 -9.35 -9.78 -7.98
C ILE A 117 -9.46 -11.29 -7.81
N PRO A 118 -8.56 -12.11 -8.40
CA PRO A 118 -8.62 -13.56 -8.28
C PRO A 118 -8.58 -14.03 -6.82
N ASP A 119 -9.56 -14.85 -6.44
CA ASP A 119 -9.56 -15.63 -5.20
C ASP A 119 -8.91 -17.00 -5.44
N LEU A 120 -7.71 -17.21 -4.91
CA LEU A 120 -6.99 -18.48 -4.97
C LEU A 120 -7.05 -19.25 -3.64
N GLY A 121 -7.99 -18.93 -2.76
CA GLY A 121 -8.15 -19.57 -1.45
C GLY A 121 -7.17 -19.07 -0.38
N ALA A 122 -6.56 -17.89 -0.57
CA ALA A 122 -5.67 -17.27 0.41
C ALA A 122 -6.44 -16.36 1.37
N ARG A 123 -6.10 -16.36 2.66
CA ARG A 123 -6.78 -15.55 3.69
C ARG A 123 -5.77 -14.85 4.60
N LEU A 124 -5.95 -13.55 4.82
CA LEU A 124 -5.13 -12.80 5.78
C LEU A 124 -5.54 -13.19 7.21
N ILE A 125 -4.57 -13.69 7.99
CA ILE A 125 -4.77 -14.10 9.39
C ILE A 125 -4.35 -12.98 10.35
N SER A 126 -3.20 -12.35 10.09
CA SER A 126 -2.73 -11.21 10.88
C SER A 126 -1.85 -10.29 10.05
N PHE A 127 -1.89 -9.00 10.38
CA PHE A 127 -1.03 -7.98 9.79
C PHE A 127 -0.48 -7.09 10.90
N SER A 128 0.84 -6.99 11.00
CA SER A 128 1.53 -6.21 12.03
C SER A 128 2.61 -5.31 11.45
N LEU A 129 2.89 -4.24 12.16
CA LEU A 129 3.94 -3.27 11.88
C LEU A 129 4.88 -3.24 13.08
N GLN A 130 6.18 -3.41 12.83
CA GLN A 130 7.21 -3.19 13.82
C GLN A 130 7.87 -1.84 13.61
N HIS A 131 8.13 -1.10 14.68
CA HIS A 131 8.79 0.21 14.64
C HIS A 131 9.54 0.51 15.94
N PRO A 132 10.66 1.27 15.92
CA PRO A 132 11.33 1.71 17.14
C PRO A 132 10.47 2.70 17.95
N GLU A 133 9.71 3.57 17.27
CA GLU A 133 8.91 4.63 17.87
C GLU A 133 7.41 4.27 17.86
N THR A 134 7.04 3.21 18.58
CA THR A 134 5.66 2.67 18.51
C THR A 134 4.57 3.64 18.94
N GLU A 135 4.83 4.50 19.94
CA GLU A 135 3.82 5.46 20.42
C GLU A 135 3.52 6.54 19.38
N GLU A 136 4.52 6.96 18.61
CA GLU A 136 4.32 7.94 17.53
C GLU A 136 3.48 7.34 16.40
N VAL A 137 3.74 6.07 16.04
CA VAL A 137 2.94 5.35 15.05
C VAL A 137 1.49 5.19 15.54
N ARG A 138 1.28 4.81 16.81
CA ARG A 138 -0.07 4.68 17.39
C ARG A 138 -0.82 6.00 17.37
N ALA A 139 -0.22 7.07 17.89
CA ALA A 139 -0.84 8.40 17.89
C ALA A 139 -1.20 8.87 16.48
N THR A 140 -0.32 8.56 15.51
CA THR A 140 -0.57 8.86 14.09
C THR A 140 -1.76 8.08 13.55
N TYR A 141 -1.82 6.76 13.79
CA TYR A 141 -2.90 5.91 13.31
C TYR A 141 -4.25 6.22 13.97
N ASP A 142 -4.24 6.53 15.28
CA ASP A 142 -5.43 6.96 16.02
C ASP A 142 -5.98 8.27 15.46
N GLY A 143 -5.10 9.24 15.13
CA GLY A 143 -5.48 10.49 14.50
C GLY A 143 -6.12 10.30 13.10
N LEU A 144 -5.69 9.27 12.38
CA LEU A 144 -6.22 8.90 11.07
C LEU A 144 -7.52 8.07 11.14
N LYS A 145 -7.88 7.55 12.32
CA LYS A 145 -9.08 6.72 12.55
C LYS A 145 -9.18 5.54 11.58
N ILE A 146 -8.06 4.84 11.40
CA ILE A 146 -7.95 3.71 10.48
C ILE A 146 -8.87 2.56 10.95
N ASP A 147 -9.68 1.99 10.06
CA ASP A 147 -10.37 0.73 10.32
C ASP A 147 -9.37 -0.41 10.27
N ARG A 148 -9.28 -1.21 11.35
CA ARG A 148 -8.41 -2.38 11.47
C ARG A 148 -6.95 -2.10 11.04
N PRO A 149 -6.24 -1.14 11.67
CA PRO A 149 -4.84 -0.87 11.35
C PRO A 149 -3.96 -2.09 11.64
N PRO A 150 -2.76 -2.18 11.03
CA PRO A 150 -1.78 -3.18 11.43
C PRO A 150 -1.51 -3.13 12.94
N GLU A 151 -1.33 -4.30 13.56
CA GLU A 151 -0.95 -4.40 14.96
C GLU A 151 0.45 -3.79 15.17
N ILE A 152 0.56 -2.76 16.01
CA ILE A 152 1.82 -2.05 16.22
C ILE A 152 2.64 -2.72 17.32
N GLN A 153 3.82 -3.21 16.94
CA GLN A 153 4.76 -3.93 17.78
C GLN A 153 6.10 -3.18 17.87
N ALA A 154 6.79 -3.31 19.01
CA ALA A 154 8.13 -2.74 19.16
C ALA A 154 9.14 -3.56 18.34
N GLY A 155 10.00 -2.87 17.60
CA GLY A 155 11.08 -3.50 16.84
C GLY A 155 12.24 -2.54 16.61
N ALA A 156 13.44 -3.07 16.41
CA ALA A 156 14.63 -2.24 16.18
C ALA A 156 14.58 -1.49 14.83
N LEU A 157 13.81 -2.01 13.87
CA LEU A 157 13.67 -1.47 12.51
C LEU A 157 12.21 -1.52 12.09
N PHE A 158 11.85 -0.63 11.17
CA PHE A 158 10.57 -0.67 10.48
C PHE A 158 10.46 -1.92 9.60
N ARG A 159 9.38 -2.70 9.79
CA ARG A 159 8.99 -3.82 8.92
C ARG A 159 7.52 -4.20 9.13
N TYR A 160 6.90 -4.74 8.10
CA TYR A 160 5.61 -5.40 8.23
C TYR A 160 5.78 -6.92 8.37
N GLU A 161 4.77 -7.56 8.95
CA GLU A 161 4.57 -9.01 8.89
C GLU A 161 3.12 -9.27 8.50
N ALA A 162 2.89 -10.11 7.49
CA ALA A 162 1.57 -10.66 7.18
C ALA A 162 1.61 -12.18 7.30
N LYS A 163 0.69 -12.74 8.09
CA LYS A 163 0.43 -14.19 8.11
C LYS A 163 -0.75 -14.48 7.22
N ILE A 164 -0.54 -15.31 6.22
CA ILE A 164 -1.52 -15.62 5.17
C ILE A 164 -1.71 -17.13 5.15
N GLU A 165 -2.92 -17.59 5.41
CA GLU A 165 -3.30 -18.98 5.17
C GLU A 165 -3.49 -19.18 3.67
N THR A 166 -2.90 -20.23 3.10
CA THR A 166 -3.08 -20.64 1.71
C THR A 166 -3.55 -22.09 1.66
N PRO A 167 -3.98 -22.60 0.48
CA PRO A 167 -4.30 -24.01 0.33
C PRO A 167 -3.14 -24.97 0.71
N ASP A 168 -1.90 -24.48 0.67
CA ASP A 168 -0.68 -25.24 1.02
C ASP A 168 -0.26 -25.06 2.50
N GLY A 169 -0.97 -24.24 3.27
CA GLY A 169 -0.73 -23.98 4.68
C GLY A 169 -0.40 -22.53 5.01
N LEU A 170 0.06 -22.28 6.24
CA LEU A 170 0.36 -20.94 6.72
C LEU A 170 1.68 -20.41 6.15
N CYS A 171 1.62 -19.25 5.51
CA CYS A 171 2.76 -18.51 4.98
C CYS A 171 2.98 -17.22 5.78
N THR A 172 4.24 -16.85 6.03
CA THR A 172 4.60 -15.56 6.62
C THR A 172 5.36 -14.72 5.59
N LEU A 173 4.84 -13.54 5.31
CA LEU A 173 5.47 -12.54 4.45
C LEU A 173 6.00 -11.39 5.32
N TRP A 174 7.21 -10.94 5.00
CA TRP A 174 7.94 -9.82 5.61
C TRP A 174 8.32 -8.83 4.52
#